data_AF-A0A1C6LAY1-F1
#
_entry.id   AF-A0A1C6LAY1-F1
#
_cell.length_a   1.000
_cell.length_b   1.000
_cell.length_c   1.000
_cell.angle_alpha   90.00
_cell.angle_beta   90.00
_cell.angle_gamma   90.00
#
_symmetry.space_group_name_H-M   'P 1'
#
loop_
_entity.id
_entity.type
_entity.pdbx_description
1 polymer ?
#
loop_
_entity_poly.entity_id
_entity_poly.type
_entity_poly.pdbx_seq_one_letter_code
_entity_poly.pdbx_strand_id
1 'polypeptide(L)'
;MENKQRPVIAETRELVQKYHVLEKAQIYAYFALDGRDHFVGKAFKALEKERQVFIHPELEVVAASEEAIAAKDLGTMKAVWVLVDVMKKKQVEEHFPASKEEYPVRIVFYGEGEIFDILYISEAEVTVVNNLFSRKKIDSCGHIIVVENPDYISAIHIADVIGYCVVKEGGEVEYYQYSQGGSEE
;
A
#
# COMPACT_ATOMS: atom_id res chain seq x y z
N MET A 1 1.66 -32.53 -8.22
CA MET A 1 1.61 -31.07 -8.45
C MET A 1 0.49 -30.53 -7.58
N GLU A 2 0.84 -29.76 -6.56
CA GLU A 2 -0.14 -29.14 -5.66
C GLU A 2 -0.99 -28.14 -6.45
N ASN A 3 -2.31 -28.15 -6.26
CA ASN A 3 -3.20 -27.26 -7.00
C ASN A 3 -3.12 -25.83 -6.44
N LYS A 4 -2.07 -25.10 -6.82
CA LYS A 4 -1.79 -23.73 -6.39
C LYS A 4 -2.87 -22.71 -6.82
N GLN A 5 -3.81 -23.09 -7.68
CA GLN A 5 -4.89 -22.21 -8.12
C GLN A 5 -5.91 -21.88 -7.01
N ARG A 6 -6.25 -22.85 -6.15
CA ARG A 6 -7.23 -22.62 -5.07
C ARG A 6 -6.75 -21.59 -4.04
N PRO A 7 -5.49 -21.63 -3.55
CA PRO A 7 -4.93 -20.58 -2.71
C PRO A 7 -5.00 -19.19 -3.35
N VAL A 8 -4.63 -19.05 -4.63
CA VAL A 8 -4.68 -17.74 -5.33
C VAL A 8 -6.09 -17.16 -5.37
N ILE A 9 -7.13 -17.99 -5.54
CA ILE A 9 -8.54 -17.53 -5.48
C ILE A 9 -8.86 -16.96 -4.08
N ALA A 10 -8.52 -17.71 -3.03
CA ALA A 10 -8.79 -17.30 -1.65
C ALA A 10 -8.01 -16.02 -1.28
N GLU A 11 -6.71 -15.98 -1.57
CA GLU A 11 -5.83 -14.85 -1.27
C GLU A 11 -6.20 -13.60 -2.10
N THR A 12 -6.59 -13.77 -3.38
CA THR A 12 -7.08 -12.64 -4.20
C THR A 12 -8.33 -12.03 -3.56
N ARG A 13 -9.28 -12.86 -3.11
CA ARG A 13 -10.47 -12.38 -2.40
C ARG A 13 -10.08 -11.67 -1.11
N GLU A 14 -9.20 -12.26 -0.30
CA GLU A 14 -8.76 -11.67 0.96
C GLU A 14 -8.09 -10.31 0.76
N LEU A 15 -7.23 -10.16 -0.25
CA LEU A 15 -6.61 -8.87 -0.59
C LEU A 15 -7.65 -7.82 -1.00
N VAL A 16 -8.58 -8.19 -1.87
CA VAL A 16 -9.64 -7.27 -2.34
C VAL A 16 -10.58 -6.89 -1.20
N GLN A 17 -10.92 -7.81 -0.31
CA GLN A 17 -11.74 -7.51 0.87
C GLN A 17 -10.99 -6.65 1.89
N LYS A 18 -9.68 -6.89 2.06
CA LYS A 18 -8.80 -6.13 2.96
C LYS A 18 -8.62 -4.68 2.51
N TYR A 19 -8.42 -4.45 1.21
CA TYR A 19 -8.13 -3.11 0.66
C TYR A 19 -9.30 -2.46 -0.08
N HIS A 20 -10.44 -3.14 -0.15
CA HIS A 20 -11.69 -2.76 -0.81
C HIS A 20 -11.62 -2.58 -2.33
N VAL A 21 -10.59 -1.93 -2.87
CA VAL A 21 -10.35 -1.74 -4.30
C VAL A 21 -8.86 -1.79 -4.57
N LEU A 22 -8.47 -2.56 -5.58
CA LEU A 22 -7.09 -2.64 -6.07
C LEU A 22 -7.08 -2.56 -7.59
N GLU A 23 -6.01 -2.05 -8.17
CA GLU A 23 -5.75 -2.22 -9.59
C GLU A 23 -5.50 -3.70 -9.89
N LYS A 24 -5.93 -4.17 -11.06
CA LYS A 24 -5.59 -5.53 -11.52
C LYS A 24 -4.09 -5.75 -11.49
N ALA A 25 -3.31 -4.74 -11.93
CA ALA A 25 -1.85 -4.78 -11.96
C ALA A 25 -1.23 -5.02 -10.57
N GLN A 26 -1.82 -4.46 -9.51
CA GLN A 26 -1.35 -4.68 -8.13
C GLN A 26 -1.49 -6.13 -7.70
N ILE A 27 -2.61 -6.76 -8.04
CA ILE A 27 -2.85 -8.16 -7.70
C ILE A 27 -1.89 -9.07 -8.49
N TYR A 28 -1.67 -8.79 -9.78
CA TYR A 28 -0.65 -9.50 -10.56
C TYR A 28 0.74 -9.33 -9.96
N ALA A 29 1.14 -8.12 -9.59
CA ALA A 29 2.45 -7.85 -8.99
C ALA A 29 2.64 -8.55 -7.65
N TYR A 30 1.59 -8.60 -6.81
CA TYR A 30 1.61 -9.33 -5.54
C TYR A 30 1.89 -10.82 -5.74
N PHE A 31 1.17 -11.49 -6.65
CA PHE A 31 1.39 -12.92 -6.92
C PHE A 31 2.63 -13.19 -7.78
N ALA A 32 3.21 -12.18 -8.43
CA ALA A 32 4.50 -12.33 -9.12
C ALA A 32 5.66 -12.52 -8.13
N LEU A 33 5.52 -12.06 -6.88
CA LEU A 33 6.51 -12.23 -5.82
C LEU A 33 6.87 -13.71 -5.57
N ASP A 34 5.92 -14.63 -5.80
CA ASP A 34 6.12 -16.08 -5.64
C ASP A 34 5.78 -16.90 -6.90
N GLY A 35 5.66 -16.22 -8.05
CA GLY A 35 5.47 -16.84 -9.37
C GLY A 35 4.08 -17.45 -9.61
N ARG A 36 3.05 -17.00 -8.88
CA ARG A 36 1.65 -17.46 -9.01
C ARG A 36 0.75 -16.52 -9.82
N ASP A 37 1.29 -15.42 -10.34
CA ASP A 37 0.62 -14.39 -11.15
C ASP A 37 -0.17 -14.97 -12.33
N HIS A 38 0.33 -16.03 -12.97
CA HIS A 38 -0.35 -16.72 -14.07
C HIS A 38 -1.71 -17.36 -13.68
N PHE A 39 -2.03 -17.50 -12.39
CA PHE A 39 -3.34 -17.95 -11.90
C PHE A 39 -4.33 -16.80 -11.66
N VAL A 40 -3.87 -15.55 -11.57
CA VAL A 40 -4.71 -14.39 -11.19
C VAL A 40 -5.88 -14.19 -12.15
N GLY A 41 -5.65 -14.30 -13.47
CA GLY A 41 -6.73 -14.19 -14.45
C GLY A 41 -7.83 -15.26 -14.30
N LYS A 42 -7.48 -16.47 -13.82
CA LYS A 42 -8.47 -17.50 -13.47
C LYS A 42 -9.16 -17.19 -12.16
N ALA A 43 -8.45 -16.62 -11.19
CA ALA A 43 -9.03 -16.22 -9.91
C ALA A 43 -10.09 -15.14 -10.10
N PHE A 44 -9.80 -14.11 -10.89
CA PHE A 44 -10.78 -13.08 -11.28
C PHE A 44 -12.06 -13.67 -11.86
N LYS A 45 -11.95 -14.55 -12.85
CA LYS A 45 -13.13 -15.20 -13.47
C LYS A 45 -13.96 -16.02 -12.46
N ALA A 46 -13.30 -16.71 -11.54
CA ALA A 46 -13.98 -17.52 -10.53
C ALA A 46 -14.72 -16.64 -9.51
N LEU A 47 -14.02 -15.62 -8.97
CA LEU A 47 -14.57 -14.72 -7.96
C LEU A 47 -15.70 -13.83 -8.51
N GLU A 48 -15.56 -13.33 -9.73
CA GLU A 48 -16.59 -12.53 -10.40
C GLU A 48 -17.85 -13.37 -10.67
N LYS A 49 -17.69 -14.61 -11.14
CA LYS A 49 -18.81 -15.55 -11.35
C LYS A 49 -19.58 -15.82 -10.05
N GLU A 50 -18.87 -15.91 -8.93
CA GLU A 50 -19.46 -16.10 -7.59
C GLU A 50 -19.90 -14.79 -6.93
N ARG A 51 -19.76 -13.64 -7.61
CA ARG A 51 -20.05 -12.29 -7.09
C ARG A 51 -19.32 -11.96 -5.79
N GLN A 52 -18.13 -12.52 -5.61
CA GLN A 52 -17.26 -12.25 -4.46
C GLN A 52 -16.38 -11.01 -4.66
N VAL A 53 -16.19 -10.61 -5.93
CA VAL A 53 -15.52 -9.37 -6.34
C VAL A 53 -16.20 -8.81 -7.59
N PHE A 54 -15.95 -7.53 -7.88
CA PHE A 54 -16.47 -6.79 -9.03
C PHE A 54 -15.29 -6.24 -9.83
N ILE A 55 -15.29 -6.45 -11.14
CA ILE A 55 -14.20 -6.01 -12.02
C ILE A 55 -14.71 -4.85 -12.88
N HIS A 56 -14.06 -3.70 -12.78
CA HIS A 56 -14.35 -2.55 -13.64
C HIS A 56 -13.36 -2.51 -14.81
N PRO A 57 -13.76 -2.85 -16.04
CA PRO A 57 -12.83 -3.04 -17.14
C PRO A 57 -12.12 -1.75 -17.56
N GLU A 58 -12.81 -0.61 -17.56
CA GLU A 58 -12.23 0.67 -18.03
C GLU A 58 -11.24 1.28 -17.03
N LEU A 59 -11.52 1.15 -15.73
CA LEU A 59 -10.65 1.63 -14.65
C LEU A 59 -9.57 0.60 -14.29
N GLU A 60 -9.64 -0.60 -14.86
CA GLU A 60 -8.77 -1.73 -14.57
C GLU A 60 -8.65 -2.07 -13.08
N VAL A 61 -9.74 -1.93 -12.32
CA VAL A 61 -9.79 -2.25 -10.88
C VAL A 61 -10.61 -3.50 -10.58
N VAL A 62 -10.27 -4.14 -9.47
CA VAL A 62 -11.01 -5.22 -8.81
C VAL A 62 -11.44 -4.73 -7.44
N ALA A 63 -12.73 -4.84 -7.15
CA ALA A 63 -13.35 -4.25 -5.96
C ALA A 63 -14.17 -5.27 -5.17
N ALA A 64 -14.29 -5.04 -3.86
CA ALA A 64 -15.12 -5.83 -2.96
C ALA A 64 -16.62 -5.61 -3.20
N SER A 65 -17.01 -4.43 -3.66
CA SER A 65 -18.37 -4.07 -4.07
C SER A 65 -18.34 -2.96 -5.13
N GLU A 66 -19.48 -2.69 -5.78
CA GLU A 66 -19.59 -1.57 -6.73
C GLU A 66 -19.41 -0.21 -6.03
N GLU A 67 -19.93 -0.06 -4.80
CA GLU A 67 -19.77 1.15 -3.99
C GLU A 67 -18.29 1.42 -3.65
N ALA A 68 -17.51 0.36 -3.45
CA ALA A 68 -16.08 0.49 -3.19
C ALA A 68 -15.36 1.18 -4.36
N ILE A 69 -15.76 0.92 -5.61
CA ILE A 69 -15.18 1.56 -6.81
C ILE A 69 -15.37 3.09 -6.75
N ALA A 70 -16.56 3.54 -6.36
CA ALA A 70 -16.87 4.95 -6.22
C ALA A 70 -16.10 5.60 -5.05
N ALA A 71 -15.86 4.83 -3.98
CA ALA A 71 -15.19 5.27 -2.77
C ALA A 71 -13.67 4.95 -2.74
N LYS A 72 -13.05 4.63 -3.88
CA LYS A 72 -11.63 4.23 -3.93
C LYS A 72 -10.72 5.31 -3.32
N ASP A 73 -9.76 4.87 -2.51
CA ASP A 73 -8.79 5.74 -1.86
C ASP A 73 -7.42 5.60 -2.56
N LEU A 74 -7.06 6.63 -3.33
CA LEU A 74 -5.81 6.62 -4.12
C LEU A 74 -4.56 6.51 -3.23
N GLY A 75 -4.60 7.06 -2.01
CA GLY A 75 -3.49 6.95 -1.08
C GLY A 75 -3.21 5.51 -0.66
N THR A 76 -4.26 4.75 -0.35
CA THR A 76 -4.20 3.32 -0.03
C THR A 76 -3.77 2.50 -1.24
N MET A 77 -4.31 2.79 -2.42
CA MET A 77 -3.87 2.13 -3.65
C MET A 77 -2.38 2.37 -3.90
N LYS A 78 -1.87 3.60 -3.79
CA LYS A 78 -0.43 3.87 -3.88
C LYS A 78 0.37 3.17 -2.77
N ALA A 79 -0.13 3.13 -1.54
CA ALA A 79 0.53 2.42 -0.44
C ALA A 79 0.66 0.91 -0.70
N VAL A 80 -0.29 0.27 -1.38
CA VAL A 80 -0.20 -1.14 -1.77
C VAL A 80 0.92 -1.37 -2.80
N TRP A 81 1.16 -0.44 -3.72
CA TRP A 81 2.33 -0.53 -4.61
C TRP A 81 3.65 -0.51 -3.84
N VAL A 82 3.75 0.36 -2.84
CA VAL A 82 4.92 0.43 -1.95
C VAL A 82 5.07 -0.83 -1.12
N LEU A 83 3.98 -1.38 -0.57
CA LEU A 83 4.00 -2.66 0.14
C LEU A 83 4.57 -3.77 -0.75
N VAL A 84 4.09 -3.90 -1.99
CA VAL A 84 4.59 -4.89 -2.94
C VAL A 84 6.09 -4.68 -3.24
N ASP A 85 6.56 -3.44 -3.36
CA ASP A 85 7.99 -3.18 -3.58
C ASP A 85 8.85 -3.51 -2.36
N VAL A 86 8.36 -3.22 -1.15
CA VAL A 86 8.99 -3.64 0.11
C VAL A 86 9.09 -5.16 0.18
N MET A 87 8.03 -5.89 -0.16
CA MET A 87 7.99 -7.35 -0.15
C MET A 87 9.00 -8.00 -1.13
N LYS A 88 9.49 -7.27 -2.15
CA LYS A 88 10.57 -7.76 -3.03
C LYS A 88 11.93 -7.75 -2.33
N LYS A 89 12.11 -6.88 -1.33
CA LYS A 89 13.39 -6.58 -0.70
C LYS A 89 13.49 -7.14 0.71
N LYS A 90 12.37 -7.24 1.42
CA LYS A 90 12.28 -7.66 2.82
C LYS A 90 11.17 -8.67 3.01
N GLN A 91 11.32 -9.54 4.01
CA GLN A 91 10.25 -10.43 4.42
C GLN A 91 9.18 -9.63 5.17
N VAL A 92 7.96 -9.61 4.64
CA VAL A 92 6.77 -9.09 5.34
C VAL A 92 5.98 -10.29 5.84
N GLU A 93 5.83 -10.39 7.15
CA GLU A 93 5.11 -11.49 7.81
C GLU A 93 3.61 -11.23 7.81
N GLU A 94 3.19 -10.00 8.15
CA GLU A 94 1.79 -9.59 8.15
C GLU A 94 1.63 -8.13 7.71
N HIS A 95 0.46 -7.80 7.16
CA HIS A 95 0.10 -6.45 6.75
C HIS A 95 -1.40 -6.20 6.91
N PHE A 96 -1.75 -4.97 7.32
CA PHE A 96 -3.10 -4.55 7.66
C PHE A 96 -3.39 -3.15 7.12
N PRO A 97 -4.61 -2.87 6.65
CA PRO A 97 -5.05 -1.50 6.45
C PRO A 97 -5.12 -0.81 7.82
N ALA A 98 -4.65 0.43 7.89
CA ALA A 98 -4.77 1.23 9.10
C ALA A 98 -6.23 1.69 9.32
N SER A 99 -6.61 1.90 10.58
CA SER A 99 -7.89 2.50 10.93
C SER A 99 -7.96 3.93 10.40
N LYS A 100 -9.17 4.43 10.10
CA LYS A 100 -9.39 5.83 9.72
C LYS A 100 -8.91 6.82 10.79
N GLU A 101 -8.86 6.38 12.05
CA GLU A 101 -8.38 7.15 13.21
C GLU A 101 -6.84 7.29 13.26
N GLU A 102 -6.14 6.43 12.50
CA GLU A 102 -4.69 6.41 12.35
C GLU A 102 -4.22 7.26 11.15
N TYR A 103 -5.12 8.06 10.57
CA TYR A 103 -4.79 9.00 9.50
C TYR A 103 -3.49 9.76 9.83
N PRO A 104 -2.55 9.90 8.87
CA PRO A 104 -2.62 9.54 7.44
C PRO A 104 -2.03 8.15 7.12
N VAL A 105 -1.81 7.27 8.12
CA VAL A 105 -1.33 5.91 7.88
C VAL A 105 -2.35 5.16 7.04
N ARG A 106 -1.86 4.40 6.04
CA ARG A 106 -2.70 3.61 5.12
C ARG A 106 -2.51 2.12 5.35
N ILE A 107 -1.27 1.70 5.57
CA ILE A 107 -0.92 0.30 5.79
C ILE A 107 0.05 0.22 6.96
N VAL A 108 -0.22 -0.70 7.88
CA VAL A 108 0.74 -1.14 8.90
C VAL A 108 1.22 -2.52 8.49
N PHE A 109 2.51 -2.79 8.54
CA PHE A 109 3.06 -4.12 8.29
C PHE A 109 4.15 -4.49 9.29
N TYR A 110 4.30 -5.78 9.51
CA TYR A 110 5.29 -6.35 10.41
C TYR A 110 6.24 -7.25 9.63
N GLY A 111 7.53 -7.12 9.89
CA GLY A 111 8.56 -7.93 9.26
C GLY A 111 9.89 -7.79 9.99
N GLU A 112 10.64 -8.90 10.09
CA GLU A 112 11.98 -8.94 10.70
C GLU A 112 12.00 -8.51 12.18
N GLY A 113 10.89 -8.66 12.90
CA GLY A 113 10.79 -8.25 14.31
C GLY A 113 10.34 -6.80 14.53
N GLU A 114 10.08 -6.04 13.46
CA GLU A 114 9.78 -4.61 13.51
C GLU A 114 8.42 -4.28 12.87
N ILE A 115 7.79 -3.21 13.36
CA ILE A 115 6.54 -2.65 12.81
C ILE A 115 6.87 -1.43 11.96
N PHE A 116 6.23 -1.33 10.81
CA PHE A 116 6.39 -0.24 9.86
C PHE A 116 5.05 0.27 9.38
N ASP A 117 5.03 1.55 9.04
CA ASP A 117 3.86 2.21 8.46
C ASP A 117 4.15 2.69 7.05
N ILE A 118 3.14 2.61 6.19
CA ILE A 118 3.10 3.29 4.91
C ILE A 118 2.05 4.40 4.99
N LEU A 119 2.52 5.65 4.90
CA LEU A 119 1.69 6.85 4.95
C LEU A 119 1.48 7.37 3.53
N TYR A 120 0.35 8.02 3.28
CA TYR A 120 0.16 8.84 2.08
C TYR A 120 -0.14 10.27 2.49
N ILE A 121 0.65 11.22 1.99
CA ILE A 121 0.52 12.64 2.31
C ILE A 121 0.50 13.43 1.00
N SER A 122 -0.64 14.01 0.65
CA SER A 122 -0.71 15.00 -0.44
C SER A 122 -0.09 16.33 -0.03
N GLU A 123 0.30 17.16 -1.00
CA GLU A 123 0.89 18.48 -0.74
C GLU A 123 -0.05 19.36 0.12
N ALA A 124 -1.36 19.28 -0.15
CA ALA A 124 -2.39 20.02 0.58
C ALA A 124 -2.53 19.59 2.05
N GLU A 125 -2.13 18.36 2.39
CA GLU A 125 -2.28 17.78 3.73
C GLU A 125 -1.04 17.98 4.63
N VAL A 126 0.10 18.43 4.08
CA VAL A 126 1.36 18.55 4.82
C VAL A 126 1.19 19.31 6.14
N THR A 127 0.48 20.43 6.12
CA THR A 127 0.28 21.25 7.33
C THR A 127 -0.55 20.52 8.39
N VAL A 128 -1.61 19.79 8.00
CA VAL A 128 -2.46 19.09 8.97
C VAL A 128 -1.72 17.87 9.54
N VAL A 129 -0.97 17.15 8.71
CA VAL A 129 -0.21 15.98 9.13
C VAL A 129 0.92 16.36 10.10
N ASN A 130 1.70 17.41 9.80
CA ASN A 130 2.73 17.90 10.73
C ASN A 130 2.16 18.26 12.10
N ASN A 131 0.98 18.90 12.13
CA ASN A 131 0.29 19.22 13.37
C ASN A 131 -0.21 17.99 14.13
N LEU A 132 -0.57 16.92 13.42
CA LEU A 132 -1.00 15.67 14.03
C LEU A 132 0.18 14.91 14.67
N PHE A 133 1.30 14.80 13.96
CA PHE A 133 2.50 14.10 14.44
C PHE A 133 3.26 14.87 15.52
N SER A 134 3.20 16.20 15.55
CA SER A 134 3.78 16.95 16.67
C SER A 134 3.07 16.69 18.01
N ARG A 135 1.83 16.18 17.98
CA ARG A 135 1.03 15.88 19.17
C ARG A 135 1.06 14.40 19.57
N LYS A 136 1.31 13.51 18.62
CA LYS A 136 1.39 12.06 18.86
C LYS A 136 2.85 11.68 19.16
N LYS A 137 3.11 11.08 20.32
CA LYS A 137 4.30 10.25 20.50
C LYS A 137 3.99 8.88 19.91
N ILE A 138 4.43 8.64 18.69
CA ILE A 138 4.35 7.32 18.06
C ILE A 138 5.72 6.70 18.30
N ASP A 139 5.88 6.01 19.42
CA ASP A 139 7.13 5.32 19.68
C ASP A 139 7.18 4.03 18.83
N SER A 140 8.33 3.78 18.20
CA SER A 140 8.77 2.47 17.67
C SER A 140 8.13 1.90 16.40
N CYS A 141 7.82 2.72 15.39
CA CYS A 141 7.60 2.22 14.02
C CYS A 141 8.35 3.07 12.97
N GLY A 142 8.91 2.40 11.97
CA GLY A 142 9.56 3.10 10.85
C GLY A 142 8.54 3.55 9.81
N HIS A 143 8.59 4.80 9.38
CA HIS A 143 7.61 5.36 8.43
C HIS A 143 8.17 5.43 7.00
N ILE A 144 7.45 4.83 6.04
CA ILE A 144 7.63 5.05 4.61
C ILE A 144 6.55 6.01 4.15
N ILE A 145 6.94 7.16 3.61
CA ILE A 145 6.01 8.22 3.22
C ILE A 145 5.85 8.25 1.71
N VAL A 146 4.63 8.01 1.25
CA VAL A 146 4.23 8.20 -0.15
C VAL A 146 3.78 9.65 -0.35
N VAL A 147 4.41 10.33 -1.30
CA VAL A 147 4.09 11.69 -1.73
C VAL A 147 3.64 11.71 -3.20
N GLU A 148 2.99 12.79 -3.62
CA GLU A 148 2.55 13.01 -5.00
C GLU A 148 3.70 13.43 -5.91
N ASN A 149 4.61 14.24 -5.38
CA ASN A 149 5.81 14.70 -6.04
C ASN A 149 6.89 14.98 -4.97
N PRO A 150 8.18 15.01 -5.34
CA PRO A 150 9.25 15.19 -4.36
C PRO A 150 9.42 16.64 -3.87
N ASP A 151 8.82 17.63 -4.53
CA ASP A 151 9.12 19.05 -4.31
C ASP A 151 8.78 19.55 -2.90
N TYR A 152 7.83 18.89 -2.23
CA TYR A 152 7.39 19.25 -0.87
C TYR A 152 7.89 18.30 0.22
N ILE A 153 8.76 17.32 -0.07
CA ILE A 153 9.30 16.39 0.93
C ILE A 153 9.93 17.14 2.11
N SER A 154 10.68 18.22 1.83
CA SER A 154 11.36 19.01 2.87
C SER A 154 10.41 19.75 3.83
N ALA A 155 9.12 19.83 3.51
CA ALA A 155 8.11 20.44 4.37
C ALA A 155 7.42 19.43 5.31
N ILE A 156 7.71 18.12 5.18
CA ILE A 156 7.12 17.07 6.01
C ILE A 156 7.98 16.85 7.24
N HIS A 157 7.42 17.09 8.42
CA HIS A 157 8.10 17.01 9.71
C HIS A 157 7.53 15.86 10.54
N ILE A 158 7.94 14.64 10.19
CA ILE A 158 7.58 13.40 10.89
C ILE A 158 8.89 12.76 11.37
N ALA A 159 8.93 12.30 12.62
CA ALA A 159 10.07 11.57 13.17
C ALA A 159 10.16 10.16 12.54
N ASP A 160 11.28 9.44 12.72
CA ASP A 160 11.40 8.01 12.36
C ASP A 160 11.04 7.64 10.91
N VAL A 161 11.18 8.61 9.99
CA VAL A 161 11.01 8.38 8.55
C VAL A 161 12.21 7.62 8.01
N ILE A 162 11.95 6.44 7.46
CA ILE A 162 12.97 5.57 6.85
C ILE A 162 13.05 5.72 5.33
N GLY A 163 12.09 6.44 4.71
CA GLY A 163 12.16 6.80 3.30
C GLY A 163 10.94 7.55 2.80
N TYR A 164 11.15 8.35 1.76
CA TYR A 164 10.08 8.97 0.97
C TYR A 164 10.00 8.27 -0.39
N CYS A 165 8.83 8.25 -0.99
CA CYS A 165 8.68 7.71 -2.33
C CYS A 165 7.52 8.33 -3.12
N VAL A 166 7.66 8.26 -4.44
CA VAL A 166 6.60 8.56 -5.40
C VAL A 166 6.24 7.27 -6.12
N VAL A 167 4.94 7.00 -6.26
CA VAL A 167 4.43 5.90 -7.09
C VAL A 167 4.04 6.46 -8.45
N LYS A 168 4.75 6.04 -9.49
CA LYS A 168 4.46 6.42 -10.89
C LYS A 168 3.30 5.61 -11.45
N GLU A 169 2.80 6.04 -12.59
CA GLU A 169 1.85 5.26 -13.39
C GLU A 169 2.44 3.87 -13.69
N GLY A 170 1.61 2.82 -13.57
CA GLY A 170 2.05 1.43 -13.73
C GLY A 170 2.72 0.81 -12.50
N GLY A 171 2.84 1.55 -11.39
CA GLY A 171 3.25 0.99 -10.09
C GLY A 171 4.75 1.00 -9.80
N GLU A 172 5.56 1.71 -10.59
CA GLU A 172 6.98 1.92 -10.27
C GLU A 172 7.11 2.81 -9.04
N VAL A 173 7.91 2.37 -8.05
CA VAL A 173 8.17 3.12 -6.81
C VAL A 173 9.55 3.74 -6.87
N GLU A 174 9.62 5.07 -6.89
CA GLU A 174 10.85 5.83 -6.86
C GLU A 174 11.11 6.34 -5.44
N TYR A 175 12.24 5.93 -4.84
CA TYR A 175 12.60 6.26 -3.46
C TYR A 175 13.54 7.46 -3.39
N TYR A 176 13.32 8.30 -2.38
CA TYR A 176 14.11 9.47 -2.05
C TYR A 176 14.62 9.32 -0.62
N GLN A 177 15.94 9.44 -0.44
CA GLN A 177 16.55 9.46 0.88
C GLN A 177 16.57 10.90 1.39
N TYR A 178 16.04 11.09 2.60
CA TYR A 178 16.25 12.33 3.33
C TYR A 178 17.51 12.14 4.18
N SER A 179 18.61 12.77 3.77
CA SER A 179 19.73 12.95 4.69
C SER A 179 19.26 13.89 5.78
N GLN A 180 18.90 13.35 6.96
CA GLN A 180 18.83 14.21 8.14
C GLN A 180 20.19 14.90 8.26
N GLY A 181 20.19 16.22 8.17
CA GLY A 181 21.38 17.02 8.44
C GLY A 181 21.92 16.59 9.80
N GLY A 182 23.15 16.08 9.81
CA GLY A 182 23.82 15.69 11.03
C GLY A 182 23.81 16.85 12.01
N SER A 183 23.28 16.61 13.21
CA SER A 183 23.70 17.35 14.38
C SER A 183 25.14 16.95 14.68
N GLU A 184 26.09 17.64 14.05
CA GLU A 184 27.39 17.88 14.70
C GLU A 184 27.14 18.96 15.75
N GLU A 185 27.02 18.53 17.01
CA GLU A 185 27.52 19.25 18.20
C GLU A 185 27.79 18.24 19.33
#